data_AF-A0A6N6PW16-F1
#
_entry.id   AF-A0A6N6PW16-F1
#
_cell.length_a   1.000
_cell.length_b   1.000
_cell.length_c   1.000
_cell.angle_alpha   90.00
_cell.angle_beta   90.00
_cell.angle_gamma   90.00
#
_symmetry.space_group_name_H-M   'P 1'
#
loop_
_entity.id
_entity.type
_entity.pdbx_description
1 polymer ?
#
loop_
_entity_poly.entity_id
_entity_poly.type
_entity_poly.pdbx_seq_one_letter_code
_entity_poly.pdbx_strand_id
1 'polypeptide(L)'
;MIDDQYKMGLMAAEGYLELEMTDDAMREFMNLPREAKFSIEGLTLLMEIHRAEEEWPEMESVAERLWAADPENVMRWIDWAHALRLANSINSAR
;
A
#
# COMPACT_ATOMS: atom_id res chain seq x y z
N MET A 1 -12.96 -10.02 -19.92
CA MET A 1 -13.48 -9.07 -18.93
C MET A 1 -13.28 -9.66 -17.54
N ILE A 2 -12.08 -9.49 -16.99
CA ILE A 2 -11.76 -9.79 -15.57
C ILE A 2 -11.44 -8.46 -14.84
N ASP A 3 -11.18 -7.41 -15.60
CA ASP A 3 -10.63 -6.12 -15.17
C ASP A 3 -11.61 -5.23 -14.39
N ASP A 4 -12.92 -5.33 -14.66
CA ASP A 4 -13.91 -4.46 -14.00
C ASP A 4 -14.37 -4.98 -12.64
N GLN A 5 -14.16 -6.28 -12.36
CA GLN A 5 -14.73 -6.92 -11.17
C GLN A 5 -14.04 -6.50 -9.86
N TYR A 6 -12.76 -6.09 -9.91
CA TYR A 6 -12.05 -5.62 -8.71
C TYR A 6 -11.80 -4.10 -8.69
N LYS A 7 -11.99 -3.39 -9.82
CA LYS A 7 -11.88 -1.93 -9.87
C LYS A 7 -12.81 -1.23 -8.88
N MET A 8 -14.05 -1.70 -8.74
CA MET A 8 -14.99 -1.13 -7.78
C MET A 8 -14.52 -1.31 -6.33
N GLY A 9 -13.91 -2.46 -6.01
CA GLY A 9 -13.38 -2.70 -4.66
C GLY A 9 -12.16 -1.83 -4.36
N LEU A 10 -11.25 -1.65 -5.33
CA LEU A 10 -10.12 -0.72 -5.21
C LEU A 10 -10.62 0.71 -5.02
N MET A 11 -11.55 1.17 -5.85
CA MET A 11 -12.15 2.51 -5.74
C MET A 11 -12.86 2.73 -4.40
N ALA A 12 -13.53 1.71 -3.86
CA ALA A 12 -14.17 1.79 -2.55
C ALA A 12 -13.13 1.95 -1.43
N ALA A 13 -12.08 1.12 -1.45
CA ALA A 13 -11.00 1.20 -0.47
C ALA A 13 -10.22 2.53 -0.57
N GLU A 14 -9.94 3.02 -1.78
CA GLU A 14 -9.38 4.36 -2.03
C GLU A 14 -10.29 5.46 -1.47
N GLY A 15 -11.59 5.39 -1.74
CA GLY A 15 -12.55 6.38 -1.23
C GLY A 15 -12.63 6.43 0.30
N TYR A 16 -12.55 5.28 0.97
CA TYR A 16 -12.45 5.27 2.44
C TYR A 16 -11.14 5.88 2.94
N LEU A 17 -10.02 5.60 2.26
CA LEU A 17 -8.73 6.18 2.61
C LEU A 17 -8.73 7.71 2.44
N GLU A 18 -9.31 8.23 1.36
CA GLU A 18 -9.47 9.68 1.13
C GLU A 18 -10.31 10.39 2.21
N LEU A 19 -11.17 9.64 2.90
CA LEU A 19 -11.98 10.12 4.02
C LEU A 19 -11.30 9.89 5.39
N GLU A 20 -10.03 9.49 5.40
CA GLU A 20 -9.27 9.14 6.62
C GLU A 20 -9.90 7.97 7.41
N MET A 21 -10.70 7.14 6.75
CA MET A 21 -11.34 5.93 7.32
C MET A 21 -10.49 4.70 7.01
N THR A 22 -9.28 4.67 7.58
CA THR A 22 -8.25 3.66 7.35
C THR A 22 -8.68 2.22 7.69
N ASP A 23 -9.44 2.03 8.77
CA ASP A 23 -10.02 0.73 9.14
C ASP A 23 -10.95 0.16 8.07
N ASP A 24 -11.80 1.02 7.48
CA ASP A 24 -12.74 0.63 6.43
C ASP A 24 -12.01 0.44 5.09
N ALA A 25 -11.02 1.28 4.79
CA ALA A 25 -10.14 1.11 3.64
C ALA A 25 -9.42 -0.24 3.68
N MET A 26 -8.84 -0.61 4.83
CA MET A 26 -8.19 -1.91 5.04
C MET A 26 -9.20 -3.06 4.92
N ARG A 27 -10.41 -2.90 5.46
CA ARG A 27 -11.46 -3.92 5.33
C ARG A 27 -11.83 -4.18 3.88
N GLU A 28 -12.06 -3.13 3.10
CA GLU A 28 -12.37 -3.25 1.67
C GLU A 28 -11.19 -3.84 0.89
N PHE A 29 -9.97 -3.38 1.17
CA PHE A 29 -8.76 -3.96 0.60
C PHE A 29 -8.67 -5.47 0.89
N MET A 30 -8.96 -5.88 2.12
CA MET A 30 -8.93 -7.29 2.54
C MET A 30 -10.02 -8.15 1.89
N ASN A 31 -11.08 -7.56 1.34
CA ASN A 31 -12.09 -8.28 0.57
C ASN A 31 -11.73 -8.46 -0.91
N LEU A 32 -10.68 -7.78 -1.39
CA LEU A 32 -10.24 -7.90 -2.78
C LEU A 32 -9.75 -9.32 -3.11
N PRO A 33 -9.94 -9.77 -4.37
CA PRO A 33 -9.34 -11.00 -4.85
C PRO A 33 -7.82 -10.91 -4.79
N ARG A 34 -7.15 -12.06 -4.69
CA ARG A 34 -5.69 -12.15 -4.53
C ARG A 34 -4.96 -11.39 -5.65
N GLU A 35 -5.43 -11.54 -6.88
CA GLU A 35 -4.86 -10.91 -8.07
C GLU A 35 -4.86 -9.38 -7.95
N ALA A 36 -5.93 -8.80 -7.42
CA ALA A 36 -6.03 -7.36 -7.19
C ALA A 36 -5.11 -6.91 -6.04
N LYS A 37 -5.06 -7.64 -4.92
CA LYS A 37 -4.19 -7.30 -3.78
C LYS A 37 -2.70 -7.25 -4.13
N PHE A 38 -2.27 -8.13 -5.04
CA PHE A 38 -0.87 -8.22 -5.49
C PHE A 38 -0.61 -7.51 -6.83
N SER A 39 -1.59 -6.79 -7.37
CA SER A 39 -1.37 -5.85 -8.48
C SER A 39 -0.59 -4.62 -8.03
N ILE A 40 -0.06 -3.84 -8.97
CA ILE A 40 0.64 -2.59 -8.66
C ILE A 40 -0.29 -1.60 -7.96
N GLU A 41 -1.54 -1.52 -8.41
CA GLU A 41 -2.58 -0.66 -7.84
C GLU A 41 -2.93 -1.09 -6.41
N GLY A 42 -3.16 -2.38 -6.19
CA GLY A 42 -3.46 -2.93 -4.87
C GLY A 42 -2.31 -2.73 -3.87
N LEU A 43 -1.07 -3.00 -4.29
CA LEU A 43 0.09 -2.76 -3.43
C LEU A 43 0.32 -1.28 -3.17
N THR A 44 0.02 -0.40 -4.13
CA THR A 44 0.10 1.06 -3.94
C THR A 44 -0.92 1.51 -2.89
N LEU A 45 -2.17 1.06 -3.00
CA LEU A 45 -3.21 1.36 -2.00
C LEU A 45 -2.85 0.85 -0.61
N LEU A 46 -2.35 -0.39 -0.50
CA LEU A 46 -1.93 -0.95 0.77
C LEU A 46 -0.78 -0.16 1.41
N MET A 47 0.18 0.31 0.62
CA MET A 47 1.26 1.17 1.10
C MET A 47 0.71 2.48 1.68
N GLU A 48 -0.26 3.11 1.02
CA GLU A 48 -0.86 4.35 1.50
C GLU A 48 -1.73 4.15 2.75
N ILE A 49 -2.42 3.00 2.88
CA ILE A 49 -3.14 2.64 4.11
C ILE A 49 -2.16 2.53 5.29
N HIS A 50 -1.07 1.76 5.14
CA HIS A 50 -0.04 1.65 6.20
C HIS A 50 0.64 2.97 6.50
N ARG A 51 0.83 3.83 5.48
CA ARG A 51 1.36 5.18 5.67
C ARG A 51 0.43 6.04 6.54
N ALA A 52 -0.88 5.98 6.29
CA ALA A 52 -1.87 6.74 7.04
C ALA A 52 -1.96 6.30 8.50
N GLU A 53 -1.78 5.01 8.78
CA GLU A 53 -1.77 4.42 10.13
C GLU A 53 -0.41 4.51 10.85
N GLU A 54 0.59 5.11 10.21
CA GLU A 54 1.97 5.16 10.72
C GLU A 54 2.60 3.77 10.99
N GLU A 55 2.13 2.74 10.30
CA GLU A 55 2.63 1.37 10.34
C GLU A 55 3.90 1.24 9.48
N TRP A 56 4.98 1.89 9.89
CA TRP A 56 6.19 2.02 9.08
C TRP A 56 6.87 0.70 8.68
N PRO A 57 6.97 -0.33 9.57
CA PRO A 57 7.51 -1.63 9.16
C PRO A 57 6.69 -2.31 8.06
N GLU A 58 5.36 -2.24 8.16
CA GLU A 58 4.43 -2.79 7.19
C GLU A 58 4.49 -2.00 5.87
N MET A 59 4.53 -0.67 5.95
CA MET A 59 4.73 0.22 4.81
C MET A 59 6.03 -0.10 4.07
N GLU A 60 7.13 -0.32 4.79
CA GLU A 60 8.44 -0.67 4.21
C GLU A 60 8.38 -1.99 3.46
N SER A 61 7.78 -3.02 4.05
CA SER A 61 7.63 -4.32 3.39
C SER A 61 6.81 -4.23 2.09
N VAL A 62 5.78 -3.37 2.05
CA VAL A 62 4.99 -3.17 0.83
C VAL A 62 5.74 -2.35 -0.21
N ALA A 63 6.49 -1.32 0.21
CA ALA A 63 7.31 -0.51 -0.68
C ALA A 63 8.43 -1.32 -1.35
N GLU A 64 9.06 -2.25 -0.63
CA GLU A 64 10.03 -3.21 -1.18
C GLU A 64 9.39 -4.06 -2.29
N ARG A 65 8.16 -4.57 -2.06
CA ARG A 65 7.44 -5.37 -3.06
C ARG A 65 7.08 -4.57 -4.31
N LEU A 66 6.66 -3.32 -4.14
CA LEU A 66 6.38 -2.41 -5.24
C LEU A 66 7.63 -2.14 -6.08
N TRP A 67 8.76 -1.90 -5.41
CA TRP A 67 10.06 -1.75 -6.08
C TRP A 67 10.45 -3.02 -6.85
N ALA A 68 10.31 -4.19 -6.25
CA ALA A 68 10.64 -5.46 -6.91
C ALA A 68 9.73 -5.74 -8.12
N ALA A 69 8.48 -5.28 -8.08
CA ALA A 69 7.50 -5.48 -9.15
C ALA A 69 7.65 -4.47 -10.32
N ASP A 70 8.15 -3.27 -10.06
CA ASP A 70 8.33 -2.20 -11.05
C ASP A 70 9.64 -1.41 -10.79
N PRO A 71 10.82 -2.05 -10.99
CA PRO A 71 12.11 -1.46 -10.61
C PRO A 71 12.57 -0.32 -11.53
N GLU A 72 12.00 -0.21 -12.74
CA GLU A 72 12.30 0.88 -13.69
C GLU A 72 11.61 2.19 -13.29
N ASN A 73 10.56 2.11 -12.46
CA ASN A 73 9.86 3.28 -11.96
C ASN A 73 10.60 3.88 -10.77
N VAL A 74 11.26 5.02 -11.04
CA VAL A 74 12.04 5.77 -10.05
C VAL A 74 11.26 6.12 -8.78
N MET A 75 9.93 6.29 -8.87
CA MET A 75 9.12 6.59 -7.68
C MET A 75 9.16 5.44 -6.67
N ARG A 76 9.22 4.18 -7.12
CA ARG A 76 9.27 3.02 -6.23
C ARG A 76 10.54 2.97 -5.40
N TRP A 77 11.66 3.41 -5.96
CA TRP A 77 12.91 3.58 -5.23
C TRP A 77 12.81 4.66 -4.16
N ILE A 78 12.17 5.79 -4.48
CA ILE A 78 11.98 6.91 -3.55
C ILE A 78 11.06 6.48 -2.39
N ASP A 79 9.94 5.84 -2.71
CA ASP A 79 8.98 5.33 -1.73
C ASP A 79 9.65 4.35 -0.76
N TRP A 80 10.41 3.38 -1.29
CA TRP A 80 11.11 2.39 -0.46
C TRP A 80 12.19 3.01 0.41
N ALA A 81 13.03 3.89 -0.14
CA ALA A 81 14.05 4.60 0.64
C ALA A 81 13.42 5.45 1.76
N HIS A 82 12.27 6.08 1.50
CA HIS A 82 11.55 6.84 2.49
C HIS A 82 10.98 5.95 3.60
N ALA A 83 10.35 4.83 3.24
CA ALA A 83 9.81 3.86 4.19
C ALA A 83 10.91 3.25 5.08
N LEU A 84 12.05 2.87 4.50
CA LEU A 84 13.24 2.38 5.22
C LEU A 84 13.73 3.39 6.26
N ARG A 85 13.76 4.68 5.92
CA ARG A 85 14.18 5.73 6.85
C ARG A 85 13.22 5.83 8.05
N LEU A 86 11.92 5.78 7.82
CA LEU A 86 10.90 5.86 8.87
C LEU A 86 10.96 4.63 9.80
N ALA A 87 11.02 3.43 9.22
CA ALA A 87 11.13 2.18 9.99
C ALA A 87 12.40 2.14 10.85
N ASN A 88 13.55 2.55 10.31
CA ASN A 88 14.81 2.60 11.05
C ASN A 88 14.81 3.65 12.18
N SER A 89 14.09 4.75 12.01
CA SER A 89 13.93 5.75 13.06
C SER A 89 13.22 5.18 14.30
N ILE A 90 12.19 4.36 14.12
CA ILE A 90 11.52 3.66 15.24
C ILE A 90 12.47 2.67 15.90
N ASN A 91 13.17 1.86 15.09
CA ASN A 91 14.08 0.85 15.63
C ASN A 91 15.21 1.46 16.46
N SER A 92 15.67 2.65 16.09
CA SER A 92 16.75 3.37 16.78
C SER A 92 16.30 4.11 18.04
N ALA A 93 14.98 4.30 18.24
CA ALA A 93 14.40 4.96 19.40
C ALA A 93 14.12 4.02 20.59
N ARG A 94 14.34 2.70 20.41
CA ARG A 94 14.17 1.65 21.42
C ARG A 94 15.50 1.31 22.09
#